data_AF-A0A5E8BW80-F1
#
_entry.id   AF-A0A5E8BW80-F1
#
_cell.length_a   1.000
_cell.length_b   1.000
_cell.length_c   1.000
_cell.angle_alpha   90.00
_cell.angle_beta   90.00
_cell.angle_gamma   90.00
#
_symmetry.space_group_name_H-M   'P 1'
#
loop_
_entity.id
_entity.type
_entity.pdbx_description
1 polymer ?
#
loop_
_entity_poly.entity_id
_entity_poly.type
_entity_poly.pdbx_seq_one_letter_code
_entity_poly.pdbx_strand_id
1 'polypeptide(L)'
;MTKLTTHLLPPEQYGGRQGYCATDAVLELVQRIEASKEKISAMLIDIQGAFDNVNRNILAHTMEDMKLPKALINWTYQFNRGTPFGFIDDVTITVEGKIEENTKSLSNILEKCCNWAKSRMTKIDLGDKLGFIHFTKNVKPKDEKVQLTLPNGELREPQKEVKLLGITLNNLLDFKSHILNKINKARKAVGAIWHLGGVQKGMRGSAVRSLYIACVRPIVEYGLEIWHHKVLKGEIHKLEVMQNMALRRIVGAYRTTPIAVLQKEAGIMPYSIRLKFMVARKAIRLHLNISKTNPINGHLLTLIEKSPIAKLTTLYILAKDDRDYIIKKDEKRKCKRVEPLTLKQQQNQTIGILKKQAMEEWKEMYWNSSKDLWYHNITVESKCTDNLSKWLRE
;
A
#
# COMPACT_ATOMS: atom_id res chain seq x y z
N MET A 1 2.02 21.83 -3.92
CA MET A 1 2.96 22.78 -3.30
C MET A 1 4.40 22.25 -3.47
N THR A 2 4.81 21.91 -4.70
CA THR A 2 5.80 20.81 -4.90
C THR A 2 6.78 20.97 -6.06
N LYS A 3 6.64 21.99 -6.92
CA LYS A 3 7.62 22.24 -8.01
C LYS A 3 8.86 23.04 -7.57
N LEU A 4 8.76 23.81 -6.49
CA LEU A 4 9.85 24.66 -6.00
C LEU A 4 10.97 23.89 -5.30
N THR A 5 10.64 22.74 -4.72
CA THR A 5 11.57 21.95 -3.86
C THR A 5 11.96 20.60 -4.45
N THR A 6 11.54 20.28 -5.68
CA THR A 6 11.76 18.96 -6.29
C THR A 6 13.23 18.53 -6.35
N HIS A 7 14.14 19.48 -6.56
CA HIS A 7 15.59 19.26 -6.62
C HIS A 7 16.32 19.58 -5.30
N LEU A 8 15.61 20.13 -4.31
CA LEU A 8 16.16 20.51 -3.00
C LEU A 8 16.05 19.38 -1.97
N LEU A 9 15.14 18.43 -2.18
CA LEU A 9 14.89 17.32 -1.26
C LEU A 9 15.64 16.06 -1.69
N PRO A 10 16.20 15.28 -0.74
CA PRO A 10 16.82 13.98 -1.03
C PRO A 10 15.88 13.05 -1.82
N PRO A 11 16.38 12.22 -2.75
CA PRO A 11 15.54 11.30 -3.52
C PRO A 11 14.80 10.28 -2.64
N GLU A 12 15.34 9.93 -1.48
CA GLU A 12 14.79 8.99 -0.50
C GLU A 12 13.69 9.61 0.40
N GLN A 13 13.43 10.92 0.31
CA GLN A 13 12.31 11.53 1.01
C GLN A 13 11.01 11.26 0.25
N TYR A 14 10.03 10.58 0.85
CA TYR A 14 8.74 10.30 0.21
C TYR A 14 7.60 11.21 0.70
N GLY A 15 7.64 11.61 1.98
CA GLY A 15 6.61 12.45 2.60
C GLY A 15 6.56 13.87 2.03
N GLY A 16 5.36 14.42 1.88
CA GLY A 16 5.16 15.81 1.43
C GLY A 16 5.52 16.09 -0.04
N ARG A 17 5.78 15.05 -0.85
CA ARG A 17 6.21 15.20 -2.25
C ARG A 17 5.13 14.76 -3.23
N GLN A 18 5.04 15.49 -4.34
CA GLN A 18 4.15 15.14 -5.44
C GLN A 18 4.73 13.97 -6.24
N GLY A 19 3.91 12.95 -6.49
CA GLY A 19 4.32 11.76 -7.25
C GLY A 19 5.05 10.70 -6.41
N TYR A 20 5.08 10.88 -5.09
CA TYR A 20 5.57 9.90 -4.11
C TYR A 20 4.42 9.55 -3.17
N CYS A 21 4.37 8.30 -2.70
CA CYS A 21 3.42 7.91 -1.67
C CYS A 21 4.06 7.05 -0.58
N ALA A 22 3.38 6.94 0.57
CA ALA A 22 3.87 6.17 1.71
C ALA A 22 4.11 4.70 1.39
N THR A 23 3.28 4.10 0.53
CA THR A 23 3.47 2.70 0.12
C THR A 23 4.69 2.52 -0.80
N ASP A 24 5.13 3.56 -1.51
CA ASP A 24 6.37 3.49 -2.30
C ASP A 24 7.59 3.34 -1.38
N ALA A 25 7.66 4.13 -0.30
CA ALA A 25 8.76 4.06 0.68
C ALA A 25 8.90 2.66 1.29
N VAL A 26 7.77 2.07 1.72
CA VAL A 26 7.78 0.72 2.31
C VAL A 26 8.12 -0.34 1.25
N LEU A 27 7.64 -0.16 0.02
CA LEU A 27 7.90 -1.06 -1.09
C LEU A 27 9.37 -1.08 -1.49
N GLU A 28 10.04 0.07 -1.47
CA GLU A 28 11.50 0.18 -1.69
C GLU A 28 12.27 -0.56 -0.59
N LEU A 29 11.93 -0.32 0.68
CA LEU A 29 12.56 -0.98 1.82
C LEU A 29 12.43 -2.51 1.75
N VAL A 30 11.21 -3.00 1.53
CA VAL A 30 10.94 -4.45 1.44
C VAL A 30 11.73 -5.08 0.30
N GLN A 31 11.84 -4.42 -0.85
CA GLN A 31 12.67 -4.91 -1.96
C GLN A 31 14.14 -5.00 -1.59
N ARG A 32 14.69 -3.95 -0.96
CA ARG A 32 16.09 -3.93 -0.53
C ARG A 32 16.37 -5.10 0.42
N ILE A 33 15.45 -5.37 1.34
CA ILE A 33 15.54 -6.51 2.26
C ILE A 33 15.49 -7.85 1.51
N GLU A 34 14.56 -8.01 0.56
CA GLU A 34 14.40 -9.28 -0.15
C GLU A 34 15.51 -9.57 -1.18
N ALA A 35 16.10 -8.51 -1.75
CA ALA A 35 17.18 -8.61 -2.73
C ALA A 35 18.57 -8.82 -2.10
N SER A 36 18.75 -8.39 -0.85
CA SER A 36 20.00 -8.57 -0.12
C SER A 36 20.33 -10.05 0.10
N LYS A 37 21.62 -10.37 -0.02
CA LYS A 37 22.18 -11.69 0.34
C LYS A 37 22.61 -11.75 1.81
N GLU A 38 22.81 -10.59 2.42
CA GLU A 38 23.23 -10.43 3.81
C GLU A 38 22.03 -10.13 4.71
N LYS A 39 22.29 -9.98 6.02
CA LYS A 39 21.26 -9.58 6.98
C LYS A 39 21.13 -8.06 6.96
N ILE A 40 19.91 -7.57 7.08
CA ILE A 40 19.64 -6.13 7.17
C ILE A 40 19.09 -5.81 8.56
N SER A 41 19.69 -4.82 9.21
CA SER A 41 19.15 -4.24 10.43
C SER A 41 18.52 -2.89 10.10
N ALA A 42 17.36 -2.61 10.67
CA ALA A 42 16.66 -1.35 10.46
C ALA A 42 16.36 -0.67 11.79
N MET A 43 16.44 0.66 11.75
CA MET A 43 16.06 1.57 12.83
C MET A 43 15.05 2.58 12.31
N LEU A 44 13.89 2.67 12.95
CA LEU A 44 12.81 3.58 12.61
C LEU A 44 12.78 4.67 13.67
N ILE A 45 12.98 5.91 13.27
CA ILE A 45 13.11 7.07 14.13
C ILE A 45 11.88 7.95 13.93
N ASP A 46 11.30 8.41 15.03
CA ASP A 46 10.24 9.43 15.05
C ASP A 46 10.78 10.70 15.71
N ILE A 47 10.45 11.86 15.16
CA ILE A 47 10.81 13.15 15.77
C ILE A 47 9.70 13.52 16.76
N GLN A 48 10.08 13.78 18.01
CA GLN A 48 9.12 14.13 19.06
C GLN A 48 8.47 15.47 18.75
N GLY A 49 7.15 15.46 18.50
CA GLY A 49 6.36 16.67 18.24
C GLY A 49 6.95 17.51 17.10
N ALA A 50 7.20 16.88 15.95
CA ALA A 50 8.05 17.47 14.92
C ALA A 50 7.60 18.85 14.45
N PHE A 51 6.29 19.09 14.31
CA PHE A 51 5.73 20.40 13.91
C PHE A 51 5.69 21.40 15.05
N ASP A 52 5.32 20.96 16.26
CA ASP A 52 5.19 21.81 17.43
C ASP A 52 6.56 22.35 17.89
N ASN A 53 7.62 21.57 17.66
CA ASN A 53 8.99 21.87 18.08
C ASN A 53 9.86 22.51 16.99
N VAL A 54 9.30 22.92 15.85
CA VAL A 54 10.09 23.60 14.80
C VAL A 54 10.55 24.97 15.29
N ASN A 55 11.87 25.14 15.45
CA ASN A 55 12.43 26.44 15.75
C ASN A 55 12.38 27.37 14.52
N ARG A 56 11.74 28.54 14.68
CA ARG A 56 11.47 29.50 13.61
C ARG A 56 12.72 30.12 13.01
N ASN A 57 13.71 30.44 13.84
CA ASN A 57 14.96 31.05 13.39
C ASN A 57 15.79 30.04 12.59
N ILE A 58 15.86 28.82 13.09
CA ILE A 58 16.58 27.72 12.42
C ILE A 58 15.88 27.36 11.09
N LEU A 59 14.54 27.35 11.05
CA LEU A 59 13.79 27.16 9.82
C LEU A 59 14.08 28.28 8.82
N ALA A 60 14.03 29.55 9.25
CA ALA A 60 14.31 30.70 8.38
C ALA A 60 15.72 30.63 7.78
N HIS A 61 16.75 30.38 8.61
CA HIS A 61 18.12 30.20 8.14
C HIS A 61 18.25 29.02 7.17
N THR A 62 17.57 27.89 7.44
CA THR A 62 17.58 26.75 6.51
C THR A 62 16.95 27.11 5.17
N MET A 63 15.88 27.92 5.16
CA MET A 63 15.25 28.40 3.92
C MET A 63 16.15 29.37 3.16
N GLU A 64 16.95 30.19 3.87
CA GLU A 64 17.98 31.05 3.28
C GLU A 64 19.10 30.22 2.64
N ASP A 65 19.60 29.20 3.34
CA ASP A 65 20.63 28.28 2.83
C ASP A 65 20.14 27.52 1.59
N MET A 66 18.85 27.16 1.55
CA MET A 66 18.20 26.56 0.38
C MET A 66 17.92 27.56 -0.76
N LYS A 67 18.34 28.83 -0.61
CA LYS A 67 18.17 29.92 -1.59
C LYS A 67 16.71 30.15 -1.99
N LEU A 68 15.78 30.01 -1.05
CA LEU A 68 14.36 30.28 -1.30
C LEU A 68 14.08 31.80 -1.37
N PRO A 69 13.04 32.24 -2.10
CA PRO A 69 12.72 33.66 -2.22
C PRO A 69 12.45 34.32 -0.87
N LYS A 70 13.06 35.47 -0.59
CA LYS A 70 12.90 36.22 0.68
C LYS A 70 11.43 36.46 1.07
N ALA A 71 10.55 36.71 0.08
CA ALA A 71 9.12 36.86 0.33
C ALA A 71 8.49 35.61 0.95
N LEU A 72 8.89 34.41 0.52
CA LEU A 72 8.43 33.13 1.06
C LEU A 72 8.97 32.92 2.49
N ILE A 73 10.22 33.26 2.73
CA ILE A 73 10.87 33.13 4.05
C ILE A 73 10.16 34.03 5.05
N ASN A 74 9.97 35.31 4.72
CA ASN A 74 9.26 36.27 5.56
C ASN A 74 7.81 35.84 5.80
N TRP A 75 7.11 35.39 4.75
CA TRP A 75 5.75 34.87 4.91
C TRP A 75 5.70 33.68 5.86
N THR A 76 6.59 32.70 5.71
CA THR A 76 6.64 31.49 6.56
C THR A 76 6.98 31.83 8.00
N TYR A 77 7.94 32.73 8.20
CA TYR A 77 8.34 33.22 9.52
C TYR A 77 7.18 33.93 10.25
N GLN A 78 6.40 34.74 9.54
CA GLN A 78 5.22 35.43 10.08
C GLN A 78 4.03 34.48 10.26
N PHE A 79 3.83 33.54 9.33
CA PHE A 79 2.75 32.54 9.37
C PHE A 79 2.89 31.61 10.59
N ASN A 80 4.12 31.20 10.89
CA ASN A 80 4.45 30.42 12.09
C ASN A 80 4.35 31.23 13.40
N ARG A 81 3.81 32.46 13.38
CA ARG A 81 3.29 33.12 14.59
C ARG A 81 1.95 32.53 15.05
N GLY A 82 1.18 31.91 14.15
CA GLY A 82 0.05 31.04 14.51
C GLY A 82 0.53 29.62 14.83
N THR A 83 -0.37 28.76 15.35
CA THR A 83 -0.09 27.34 15.63
C THR A 83 -0.12 26.52 14.33
N PRO A 84 1.02 26.09 13.76
CA PRO A 84 1.02 25.37 12.49
C PRO A 84 0.67 23.89 12.72
N PHE A 85 -0.17 23.32 11.85
CA PHE A 85 -0.46 21.89 11.81
C PHE A 85 0.15 21.27 10.54
N GLY A 86 0.93 20.19 10.68
CA GLY A 86 1.51 19.44 9.57
C GLY A 86 1.79 17.99 9.93
N PHE A 87 2.17 17.15 8.96
CA PHE A 87 2.44 15.71 9.14
C PHE A 87 3.58 15.19 8.22
N ILE A 88 4.83 15.01 8.72
CA ILE A 88 5.99 14.35 8.06
C ILE A 88 7.11 14.07 9.09
N ASP A 89 7.19 12.87 9.70
CA ASP A 89 8.12 12.63 10.84
C ASP A 89 8.92 11.30 10.77
N ASP A 90 8.41 10.30 10.04
CA ASP A 90 9.00 8.96 10.02
C ASP A 90 10.30 8.89 9.21
N VAL A 91 11.41 8.50 9.85
CA VAL A 91 12.70 8.24 9.20
C VAL A 91 13.09 6.78 9.41
N THR A 92 13.45 6.06 8.34
CA THR A 92 13.94 4.68 8.43
C THR A 92 15.37 4.59 7.93
N ILE A 93 16.27 4.07 8.76
CA ILE A 93 17.68 3.86 8.45
C ILE A 93 17.94 2.36 8.40
N THR A 94 18.66 1.90 7.39
CA THR A 94 19.03 0.49 7.24
C THR A 94 20.53 0.32 7.06
N VAL A 95 21.07 -0.76 7.62
CA VAL A 95 22.46 -1.18 7.46
C VAL A 95 22.48 -2.66 7.06
N GLU A 96 23.31 -2.99 6.08
CA GLU A 96 23.46 -4.33 5.52
C GLU A 96 24.83 -4.91 5.94
N GLY A 97 24.85 -6.16 6.38
CA GLY A 97 26.06 -6.82 6.87
C GLY A 97 25.79 -7.78 8.01
N LYS A 98 26.79 -8.02 8.86
CA LYS A 98 26.63 -8.86 10.05
C LYS A 98 25.86 -8.10 11.13
N ILE A 99 24.97 -8.79 11.84
CA ILE A 99 24.11 -8.17 12.86
C ILE A 99 24.90 -7.39 13.91
N GLU A 100 26.01 -7.95 14.41
CA GLU A 100 26.87 -7.29 15.41
C GLU A 100 27.47 -5.96 14.89
N GLU A 101 27.91 -5.93 13.62
CA GLU A 101 28.47 -4.74 12.97
C GLU A 101 27.37 -3.72 12.61
N ASN A 102 26.22 -4.21 12.15
CA ASN A 102 25.06 -3.39 11.82
C ASN A 102 24.53 -2.68 13.06
N THR A 103 24.41 -3.37 14.19
CA THR A 103 23.90 -2.76 15.43
C THR A 103 24.84 -1.69 15.96
N LYS A 104 26.16 -1.92 15.92
CA LYS A 104 27.16 -0.87 16.25
C LYS A 104 27.05 0.35 15.32
N SER A 105 26.91 0.10 14.02
CA SER A 105 26.74 1.16 13.03
C SER A 105 25.46 1.96 13.29
N LEU A 106 24.34 1.28 13.58
CA LEU A 106 23.07 1.92 13.90
C LEU A 106 23.13 2.74 15.19
N SER A 107 23.80 2.25 16.24
CA SER A 107 24.02 3.03 17.48
C SER A 107 24.82 4.30 17.21
N ASN A 108 25.91 4.21 16.44
CA ASN A 108 26.72 5.38 16.07
C ASN A 108 25.93 6.38 15.21
N ILE A 109 25.08 5.89 14.32
CA ILE A 109 24.20 6.74 13.50
C ILE A 109 23.14 7.40 14.38
N LEU A 110 22.52 6.66 15.32
CA LEU A 110 21.53 7.20 16.24
C LEU A 110 22.10 8.35 17.08
N GLU A 111 23.32 8.19 17.60
CA GLU A 111 24.00 9.24 18.34
C GLU A 111 24.20 10.50 17.50
N LYS A 112 24.67 10.35 16.26
CA LYS A 112 24.81 11.47 15.31
C LYS A 112 23.46 12.13 15.01
N CYS A 113 22.40 11.35 14.82
CA CYS A 113 21.04 11.86 14.61
C CYS A 113 20.54 12.65 15.82
N CYS A 114 20.77 12.16 17.04
CA CYS A 114 20.40 12.87 18.27
C CYS A 114 21.18 14.17 18.44
N ASN A 115 22.48 14.18 18.13
CA ASN A 115 23.30 15.40 18.18
C ASN A 115 22.86 16.43 17.13
N TRP A 116 22.54 15.98 15.93
CA TRP A 116 21.96 16.83 14.90
C TRP A 116 20.59 17.40 15.33
N ALA A 117 19.70 16.57 15.88
CA ALA A 117 18.40 17.01 16.37
C ALA A 117 18.53 18.09 17.46
N LYS A 118 19.44 17.88 18.43
CA LYS A 118 19.79 18.87 19.47
C LYS A 118 20.27 20.18 18.86
N SER A 119 21.15 20.14 17.85
CA SER A 119 21.62 21.36 17.16
C SER A 119 20.50 22.14 16.47
N ARG A 120 19.41 21.45 16.10
CA ARG A 120 18.21 22.01 15.49
C ARG A 120 17.10 22.35 16.49
N MET A 121 17.39 22.26 17.80
CA MET A 121 16.41 22.44 18.88
C MET A 121 15.20 21.50 18.78
N THR A 122 15.41 20.29 18.25
CA THR A 122 14.40 19.22 18.15
C THR A 122 14.85 18.00 18.95
N LYS A 123 13.94 17.06 19.19
CA LYS A 123 14.21 15.82 19.92
C LYS A 123 13.74 14.62 19.12
N ILE A 124 14.51 13.53 19.21
CA ILE A 124 14.11 12.23 18.69
C ILE A 124 13.38 11.48 19.80
N ASP A 125 12.27 10.82 19.46
CA ASP A 125 11.56 9.93 20.37
C ASP A 125 12.35 8.62 20.52
N LEU A 126 12.95 8.42 21.69
CA LEU A 126 13.70 7.21 22.06
C LEU A 126 12.83 6.17 22.77
N GLY A 127 11.54 6.46 22.99
CA GLY A 127 10.58 5.59 23.66
C GLY A 127 10.02 4.50 22.75
N ASP A 128 8.76 4.13 22.91
CA ASP A 128 8.13 3.01 22.19
C ASP A 128 8.09 3.18 20.66
N LYS A 129 8.18 4.42 20.17
CA LYS A 129 8.15 4.71 18.74
C LYS A 129 9.44 4.40 17.99
N LEU A 130 10.58 4.32 18.70
CA LEU A 130 11.85 3.93 18.09
C LEU A 130 11.78 2.46 17.66
N GLY A 131 11.61 2.20 16.37
CA GLY A 131 11.62 0.84 15.86
C GLY A 131 13.04 0.31 15.74
N PHE A 132 13.30 -0.91 16.17
CA PHE A 132 14.58 -1.60 15.92
C PHE A 132 14.32 -3.06 15.58
N ILE A 133 14.79 -3.52 14.42
CA ILE A 133 14.49 -4.86 13.91
C ILE A 133 15.63 -5.42 13.05
N HIS A 134 15.82 -6.73 13.13
CA HIS A 134 16.68 -7.49 12.23
C HIS A 134 15.85 -8.28 11.22
N PHE A 135 16.03 -7.98 9.94
CA PHE A 135 15.49 -8.77 8.85
C PHE A 135 16.47 -9.87 8.47
N THR A 136 16.07 -11.12 8.70
CA THR A 136 16.89 -12.29 8.37
C THR A 136 16.00 -13.50 8.14
N LYS A 137 16.32 -14.30 7.11
CA LYS A 137 15.66 -15.58 6.84
C LYS A 137 16.07 -16.67 7.83
N ASN A 138 17.27 -16.55 8.41
CA ASN A 138 17.84 -17.47 9.38
C ASN A 138 18.21 -16.69 10.65
N VAL A 139 17.31 -16.71 11.63
CA VAL A 139 17.55 -16.13 12.94
C VAL A 139 18.39 -17.12 13.75
N LYS A 140 19.64 -16.79 14.09
CA LYS A 140 20.38 -17.57 15.08
C LYS A 140 20.02 -17.04 16.48
N PRO A 141 19.95 -17.88 17.53
CA PRO A 141 19.65 -17.41 18.89
C PRO A 141 20.63 -16.35 19.41
N LYS A 142 21.87 -16.35 18.91
CA LYS A 142 22.88 -15.34 19.21
C LYS A 142 22.54 -13.96 18.60
N ASP A 143 21.90 -13.96 17.44
CA ASP A 143 21.52 -12.73 16.73
C ASP A 143 20.38 -11.99 17.44
N GLU A 144 19.48 -12.70 18.13
CA GLU A 144 18.35 -12.09 18.86
C GLU A 144 18.79 -11.30 20.11
N LYS A 145 20.01 -11.54 20.60
CA LYS A 145 20.56 -10.91 21.81
C LYS A 145 21.36 -9.65 21.54
N VAL A 146 21.56 -9.26 20.28
CA VAL A 146 22.37 -8.08 19.93
C VAL A 146 21.51 -6.83 20.11
N GLN A 147 21.78 -6.07 21.16
CA GLN A 147 21.01 -4.90 21.57
C GLN A 147 21.57 -3.61 20.98
N LEU A 148 20.67 -2.69 20.63
CA LEU A 148 21.01 -1.33 20.20
C LEU A 148 21.31 -0.47 21.43
N THR A 149 22.49 0.15 21.47
CA THR A 149 22.84 1.13 22.52
C THR A 149 22.25 2.49 22.17
N LEU A 150 21.48 3.05 23.09
CA LEU A 150 20.90 4.38 23.01
C LEU A 150 21.88 5.46 23.55
N PRO A 151 21.73 6.73 23.15
CA PRO A 151 22.63 7.80 23.60
C PRO A 151 22.59 8.08 25.11
N ASN A 152 21.57 7.63 25.82
CA ASN A 152 21.46 7.70 27.29
C ASN A 152 22.10 6.49 28.01
N GLY A 153 22.68 5.53 27.26
CA GLY A 153 23.28 4.32 27.79
C GLY A 153 22.32 3.14 27.95
N GLU A 154 21.01 3.33 27.71
CA GLU A 154 20.04 2.25 27.73
C GLU A 154 20.21 1.31 26.52
N LEU A 155 19.82 0.05 26.70
CA LEU A 155 19.90 -0.98 25.67
C LEU A 155 18.51 -1.34 25.18
N ARG A 156 18.34 -1.41 23.86
CA ARG A 156 17.08 -1.76 23.20
C ARG A 156 17.18 -3.08 22.47
N GLU A 157 16.29 -4.00 22.81
CA GLU A 157 16.19 -5.30 22.15
C GLU A 157 15.55 -5.20 20.76
N PRO A 158 15.95 -6.07 19.81
CA PRO A 158 15.32 -6.13 18.51
C PRO A 158 13.87 -6.60 18.63
N GLN A 159 12.96 -5.82 18.06
CA GLN A 159 11.54 -6.14 18.02
C GLN A 159 11.28 -7.22 16.97
N LYS A 160 10.31 -8.10 17.26
CA LYS A 160 9.85 -9.13 16.30
C LYS A 160 9.01 -8.56 15.17
N GLU A 161 8.34 -7.42 15.45
CA GLU A 161 7.51 -6.71 14.49
C GLU A 161 7.65 -5.20 14.70
N VAL A 162 7.72 -4.46 13.61
CA VAL A 162 7.70 -2.99 13.60
C VAL A 162 6.59 -2.49 12.69
N LYS A 163 6.04 -1.32 12.99
CA LYS A 163 5.03 -0.69 12.16
C LYS A 163 5.65 0.50 11.43
N LEU A 164 5.70 0.43 10.11
CA LEU A 164 6.17 1.50 9.23
C LEU A 164 5.03 1.98 8.35
N LEU A 165 4.69 3.27 8.40
CA LEU A 165 3.72 3.91 7.50
C LEU A 165 2.38 3.14 7.38
N GLY A 166 1.93 2.54 8.48
CA GLY A 166 0.69 1.77 8.54
C GLY A 166 0.78 0.30 8.09
N ILE A 167 1.99 -0.20 7.83
CA ILE A 167 2.30 -1.59 7.48
C ILE A 167 3.11 -2.22 8.60
N THR A 168 2.78 -3.47 8.95
CA THR A 168 3.48 -4.21 10.01
C THR A 168 4.47 -5.14 9.33
N LEU A 169 5.74 -5.00 9.66
CA LEU A 169 6.85 -5.76 9.12
C LEU A 169 7.39 -6.66 10.23
N ASN A 170 7.49 -7.96 9.97
CA ASN A 170 8.18 -8.89 10.85
C ASN A 170 9.54 -9.29 10.27
N ASN A 171 10.38 -9.94 11.08
CA ASN A 171 11.76 -10.30 10.70
C ASN A 171 11.83 -11.12 9.40
N LEU A 172 10.79 -11.91 9.09
CA LEU A 172 10.69 -12.78 7.92
C LEU A 172 9.98 -12.16 6.72
N LEU A 173 9.33 -11.00 6.89
CA LEU A 173 8.45 -10.37 5.91
C LEU A 173 7.37 -11.33 5.35
N ASP A 174 6.70 -12.08 6.23
CA ASP A 174 5.60 -12.99 5.84
C ASP A 174 4.22 -12.32 5.82
N PHE A 175 4.12 -11.12 6.42
CA PHE A 175 2.92 -10.27 6.49
C PHE A 175 1.67 -10.93 7.12
N LYS A 176 1.79 -12.07 7.80
CA LYS A 176 0.62 -12.76 8.38
C LYS A 176 -0.03 -11.94 9.49
N SER A 177 0.78 -11.42 10.41
CA SER A 177 0.33 -10.53 11.48
C SER A 177 -0.27 -9.23 10.94
N HIS A 178 0.36 -8.65 9.92
CA HIS A 178 -0.18 -7.48 9.22
C HIS A 178 -1.60 -7.72 8.72
N ILE A 179 -1.82 -8.81 7.98
CA ILE A 179 -3.12 -9.15 7.40
C ILE A 179 -4.16 -9.40 8.51
N LEU A 180 -3.79 -10.12 9.56
CA LEU A 180 -4.67 -10.35 10.71
C LEU A 180 -5.07 -9.03 11.40
N ASN A 181 -4.12 -8.11 11.58
CA ASN A 181 -4.39 -6.78 12.14
C ASN A 181 -5.33 -5.96 11.24
N LYS A 182 -5.15 -6.00 9.92
CA LYS A 182 -6.07 -5.35 8.97
C LYS A 182 -7.45 -6.00 8.97
N ILE A 183 -7.56 -7.32 9.04
CA ILE A 183 -8.83 -8.05 9.18
C ILE A 183 -9.55 -7.62 10.45
N ASN A 184 -8.86 -7.56 11.58
CA ASN A 184 -9.47 -7.19 12.86
C ASN A 184 -9.95 -5.74 12.83
N LYS A 185 -9.17 -4.82 12.25
CA LYS A 185 -9.59 -3.43 12.05
C LYS A 185 -10.79 -3.33 11.10
N ALA A 186 -10.79 -4.10 10.01
CA ALA A 186 -11.90 -4.18 9.06
C ALA A 186 -13.16 -4.74 9.71
N ARG A 187 -13.06 -5.79 10.54
CA ARG A 187 -14.18 -6.35 11.32
C ARG A 187 -14.79 -5.34 12.29
N LYS A 188 -13.97 -4.48 12.91
CA LYS A 188 -14.47 -3.38 13.76
C LYS A 188 -15.23 -2.34 12.93
N ALA A 189 -14.70 -1.94 11.77
CA ALA A 189 -15.37 -1.00 10.87
C ALA A 189 -16.69 -1.56 10.33
N VAL A 190 -16.68 -2.84 9.97
CA VAL A 190 -17.86 -3.66 9.71
C VAL A 190 -18.84 -3.54 10.89
N GLY A 191 -18.46 -3.95 12.10
CA GLY A 191 -19.35 -3.83 13.28
C GLY A 191 -19.93 -2.42 13.48
N ALA A 192 -19.13 -1.37 13.28
CA ALA A 192 -19.57 0.02 13.40
C ALA A 192 -20.64 0.39 12.36
N ILE A 193 -20.45 0.04 11.08
CA ILE A 193 -21.48 0.25 10.06
C ILE A 193 -22.77 -0.51 10.43
N TRP A 194 -22.66 -1.64 11.13
CA TRP A 194 -23.84 -2.44 11.48
C TRP A 194 -24.63 -1.78 12.61
N HIS A 195 -23.97 -1.08 13.53
CA HIS A 195 -24.64 -0.27 14.54
C HIS A 195 -25.43 0.91 13.94
N LEU A 196 -25.13 1.31 12.70
CA LEU A 196 -25.87 2.37 11.99
C LEU A 196 -27.19 1.91 11.37
N GLY A 197 -27.56 0.62 11.44
CA GLY A 197 -28.84 0.14 10.90
C GLY A 197 -29.33 -1.20 11.43
N GLY A 198 -30.61 -1.25 11.83
CA GLY A 198 -31.32 -2.50 12.18
C GLY A 198 -32.05 -3.13 10.99
N VAL A 199 -32.54 -4.36 11.15
CA VAL A 199 -33.26 -5.11 10.09
C VAL A 199 -34.65 -4.52 9.79
N GLN A 200 -35.29 -3.87 10.77
CA GLN A 200 -36.64 -3.27 10.61
C GLN A 200 -36.62 -1.74 10.39
N LYS A 201 -35.61 -1.05 10.91
CA LYS A 201 -35.33 0.38 10.68
C LYS A 201 -33.82 0.52 10.48
N GLY A 202 -33.39 0.55 9.23
CA GLY A 202 -31.97 0.58 8.91
C GLY A 202 -31.69 1.03 7.48
N MET A 203 -30.40 1.07 7.17
CA MET A 203 -29.92 1.51 5.87
C MET A 203 -30.31 0.54 4.75
N ARG A 204 -30.59 1.07 3.56
CA ARG A 204 -30.76 0.27 2.34
C ARG A 204 -29.48 -0.54 2.06
N GLY A 205 -29.62 -1.76 1.56
CA GLY A 205 -28.49 -2.64 1.23
C GLY A 205 -27.44 -1.98 0.32
N SER A 206 -27.88 -1.17 -0.65
CA SER A 206 -27.00 -0.36 -1.50
C SER A 206 -26.15 0.64 -0.71
N ALA A 207 -26.72 1.30 0.30
CA ALA A 207 -25.99 2.23 1.15
C ALA A 207 -24.98 1.51 2.07
N VAL A 208 -25.36 0.35 2.61
CA VAL A 208 -24.44 -0.51 3.38
C VAL A 208 -23.28 -0.99 2.50
N ARG A 209 -23.58 -1.36 1.24
CA ARG A 209 -22.56 -1.72 0.25
C ARG A 209 -21.60 -0.57 0.00
N SER A 210 -22.11 0.65 -0.19
CA SER A 210 -21.27 1.84 -0.37
C SER A 210 -20.38 2.10 0.84
N LEU A 211 -20.89 1.98 2.06
CA LEU A 211 -20.09 2.08 3.28
C LEU A 211 -19.03 0.98 3.38
N TYR A 212 -19.35 -0.26 3.02
CA TYR A 212 -18.35 -1.34 2.97
C TYR A 212 -17.22 -1.01 1.99
N ILE A 213 -17.56 -0.53 0.79
CA ILE A 213 -16.57 -0.15 -0.23
C ILE A 213 -15.74 1.06 0.20
N ALA A 214 -16.35 2.05 0.85
CA ALA A 214 -15.68 3.27 1.25
C ALA A 214 -14.85 3.13 2.53
N CYS A 215 -15.30 2.34 3.50
CA CYS A 215 -14.72 2.31 4.85
C CYS A 215 -13.98 1.01 5.16
N VAL A 216 -14.41 -0.13 4.63
CA VAL A 216 -13.83 -1.45 4.98
C VAL A 216 -12.76 -1.85 3.97
N ARG A 217 -13.05 -1.75 2.67
CA ARG A 217 -12.12 -2.14 1.61
C ARG A 217 -10.77 -1.40 1.68
N PRO A 218 -10.71 -0.07 1.89
CA PRO A 218 -9.42 0.62 1.95
C PRO A 218 -8.53 0.19 3.11
N ILE A 219 -9.12 -0.27 4.22
CA ILE A 219 -8.35 -0.80 5.36
C ILE A 219 -7.56 -2.03 4.93
N VAL A 220 -8.24 -2.98 4.26
CA VAL A 220 -7.65 -4.24 3.82
C VAL A 220 -6.71 -4.02 2.63
N GLU A 221 -7.09 -3.18 1.66
CA GLU A 221 -6.40 -3.02 0.38
C GLU A 221 -5.16 -2.09 0.46
N TYR A 222 -4.92 -1.50 1.63
CA TYR A 222 -3.74 -0.68 1.89
C TYR A 222 -2.45 -1.53 1.84
N GLY A 223 -1.46 -1.06 1.09
CA GLY A 223 -0.16 -1.73 0.95
C GLY A 223 -0.16 -3.04 0.16
N LEU A 224 -1.23 -3.38 -0.57
CA LEU A 224 -1.32 -4.62 -1.38
C LEU A 224 -0.08 -4.93 -2.24
N GLU A 225 0.50 -3.91 -2.85
CA GLU A 225 1.71 -3.97 -3.68
C GLU A 225 2.95 -4.49 -2.92
N ILE A 226 2.93 -4.44 -1.59
CA ILE A 226 4.04 -4.84 -0.71
C ILE A 226 3.86 -6.24 -0.17
N TRP A 227 2.63 -6.67 0.16
CA TRP A 227 2.44 -7.91 0.92
C TRP A 227 1.74 -9.02 0.13
N HIS A 228 1.00 -8.70 -0.93
CA HIS A 228 0.18 -9.69 -1.66
C HIS A 228 0.99 -10.88 -2.18
N HIS A 229 2.28 -10.68 -2.49
CA HIS A 229 3.12 -11.75 -3.04
C HIS A 229 3.46 -12.88 -2.10
N LYS A 230 3.38 -12.64 -0.80
CA LYS A 230 3.67 -13.63 0.25
C LYS A 230 2.41 -14.31 0.78
N VAL A 231 1.24 -13.88 0.32
CA VAL A 231 -0.04 -14.35 0.87
C VAL A 231 -0.39 -15.72 0.35
N LEU A 232 -0.74 -16.61 1.28
CA LEU A 232 -1.23 -17.95 0.99
C LEU A 232 -2.75 -17.99 0.93
N LYS A 233 -3.29 -19.08 0.38
CA LYS A 233 -4.74 -19.27 0.24
C LYS A 233 -5.50 -19.17 1.58
N GLY A 234 -4.88 -19.59 2.70
CA GLY A 234 -5.52 -19.54 4.03
C GLY A 234 -5.80 -18.10 4.50
N GLU A 235 -4.92 -17.18 4.20
CA GLU A 235 -4.97 -15.77 4.59
C GLU A 235 -5.98 -15.03 3.72
N ILE A 236 -6.03 -15.34 2.42
CA ILE A 236 -7.11 -14.91 1.52
C ILE A 236 -8.46 -15.42 2.04
N HIS A 237 -8.54 -16.69 2.44
CA HIS A 237 -9.78 -17.24 2.99
C HIS A 237 -10.23 -16.49 4.25
N LYS A 238 -9.32 -16.11 5.15
CA LYS A 238 -9.66 -15.28 6.33
C LYS A 238 -10.24 -13.91 5.94
N LEU A 239 -9.73 -13.29 4.87
CA LEU A 239 -10.29 -12.06 4.30
C LEU A 239 -11.70 -12.28 3.74
N GLU A 240 -11.91 -13.37 3.00
CA GLU A 240 -13.20 -13.74 2.45
C GLU A 240 -14.23 -14.07 3.54
N VAL A 241 -13.83 -14.69 4.66
CA VAL A 241 -14.71 -14.89 5.81
C VAL A 241 -15.22 -13.55 6.37
N MET A 242 -14.35 -12.54 6.50
CA MET A 242 -14.74 -11.19 6.90
C MET A 242 -15.66 -10.54 5.85
N GLN A 243 -15.34 -10.68 4.56
CA GLN A 243 -16.17 -10.19 3.47
C GLN A 243 -17.58 -10.81 3.52
N ASN A 244 -17.67 -12.14 3.61
CA ASN A 244 -18.93 -12.88 3.62
C ASN A 244 -19.83 -12.48 4.79
N MET A 245 -19.26 -12.06 5.92
CA MET A 245 -20.02 -11.48 7.03
C MET A 245 -20.67 -10.15 6.61
N ALA A 246 -19.97 -9.29 5.88
CA ALA A 246 -20.51 -8.05 5.34
C ALA A 246 -21.54 -8.28 4.22
N LEU A 247 -21.29 -9.21 3.30
CA LEU A 247 -22.20 -9.48 2.18
C LEU A 247 -23.59 -9.93 2.65
N ARG A 248 -23.66 -10.79 3.67
CA ARG A 248 -24.95 -11.21 4.24
C ARG A 248 -25.78 -10.02 4.72
N ARG A 249 -25.14 -9.00 5.28
CA ARG A 249 -25.82 -7.79 5.75
C ARG A 249 -26.22 -6.87 4.61
N ILE A 250 -25.36 -6.73 3.60
CA ILE A 250 -25.66 -5.96 2.39
C ILE A 250 -26.91 -6.50 1.70
N VAL A 251 -27.03 -7.83 1.58
CA VAL A 251 -28.14 -8.49 0.90
C VAL A 251 -29.35 -8.73 1.82
N GLY A 252 -29.16 -8.70 3.15
CA GLY A 252 -30.20 -9.08 4.11
C GLY A 252 -30.45 -10.60 4.17
N ALA A 253 -29.43 -11.40 3.84
CA ALA A 253 -29.55 -12.84 3.64
C ALA A 253 -29.27 -13.65 4.93
N TYR A 254 -29.88 -14.85 5.01
CA TYR A 254 -29.66 -15.79 6.11
C TYR A 254 -28.22 -16.29 6.18
N ARG A 255 -27.80 -16.77 7.37
CA ARG A 255 -26.44 -17.29 7.60
C ARG A 255 -26.05 -18.43 6.65
N THR A 256 -27.01 -19.28 6.32
CA THR A 256 -26.89 -20.48 5.46
C THR A 256 -26.88 -20.18 3.97
N THR A 257 -27.14 -18.93 3.56
CA THR A 257 -27.15 -18.55 2.14
C THR A 257 -25.80 -18.86 1.48
N PRO A 258 -25.79 -19.51 0.29
CA PRO A 258 -24.56 -19.81 -0.43
C PRO A 258 -23.75 -18.54 -0.73
N ILE A 259 -22.42 -18.63 -0.56
CA ILE A 259 -21.51 -17.47 -0.71
C ILE A 259 -21.55 -16.91 -2.13
N ALA A 260 -21.70 -17.76 -3.15
CA ALA A 260 -21.80 -17.33 -4.54
C ALA A 260 -23.02 -16.43 -4.79
N VAL A 261 -24.17 -16.72 -4.16
CA VAL A 261 -25.35 -15.83 -4.20
C VAL A 261 -25.00 -14.48 -3.58
N LEU A 262 -24.39 -14.49 -2.39
CA LEU A 262 -24.06 -13.25 -1.67
C LEU A 262 -23.13 -12.35 -2.48
N GLN A 263 -22.11 -12.92 -3.12
CA GLN A 263 -21.15 -12.18 -3.93
C GLN A 263 -21.79 -11.62 -5.20
N LYS A 264 -22.66 -12.40 -5.87
CA LYS A 264 -23.42 -11.97 -7.06
C LYS A 264 -24.42 -10.86 -6.72
N GLU A 265 -25.29 -11.07 -5.74
CA GLU A 265 -26.36 -10.13 -5.37
C GLU A 265 -25.81 -8.83 -4.78
N ALA A 266 -24.73 -8.90 -4.00
CA ALA A 266 -24.05 -7.71 -3.51
C ALA A 266 -23.22 -7.00 -4.60
N GLY A 267 -22.95 -7.65 -5.74
CA GLY A 267 -22.04 -7.15 -6.76
C GLY A 267 -20.62 -6.91 -6.20
N ILE A 268 -20.13 -7.82 -5.36
CA ILE A 268 -18.81 -7.75 -4.72
C ILE A 268 -18.01 -9.01 -5.03
N MET A 269 -16.91 -8.82 -5.76
CA MET A 269 -15.96 -9.86 -6.13
C MET A 269 -15.26 -10.47 -4.90
N PRO A 270 -15.01 -11.80 -4.88
CA PRO A 270 -14.23 -12.47 -3.85
C PRO A 270 -12.81 -11.90 -3.76
N TYR A 271 -12.22 -11.89 -2.57
CA TYR A 271 -10.86 -11.38 -2.38
C TYR A 271 -9.81 -12.15 -3.17
N SER A 272 -9.98 -13.46 -3.37
CA SER A 272 -9.10 -14.29 -4.21
C SER A 272 -8.85 -13.74 -5.62
N ILE A 273 -9.85 -13.09 -6.22
CA ILE A 273 -9.74 -12.47 -7.56
C ILE A 273 -9.47 -10.97 -7.42
N ARG A 274 -10.18 -10.31 -6.51
CA ARG A 274 -10.12 -8.86 -6.33
C ARG A 274 -8.72 -8.37 -5.98
N LEU A 275 -7.99 -9.09 -5.13
CA LEU A 275 -6.64 -8.67 -4.75
C LEU A 275 -5.67 -8.71 -5.93
N LYS A 276 -5.75 -9.74 -6.79
CA LYS A 276 -4.96 -9.83 -8.02
C LYS A 276 -5.21 -8.62 -8.92
N PHE A 277 -6.48 -8.29 -9.15
CA PHE A 277 -6.88 -7.12 -9.94
C PHE A 277 -6.34 -5.81 -9.35
N MET A 278 -6.47 -5.62 -8.02
CA MET A 278 -6.01 -4.41 -7.35
C MET A 278 -4.49 -4.27 -7.38
N VAL A 279 -3.74 -5.36 -7.21
CA VAL A 279 -2.28 -5.36 -7.34
C VAL A 279 -1.86 -5.00 -8.76
N ALA A 280 -2.50 -5.57 -9.78
CA ALA A 280 -2.22 -5.24 -11.18
C ALA A 280 -2.44 -3.74 -11.47
N ARG A 281 -3.51 -3.15 -10.94
CA ARG A 281 -3.75 -1.69 -11.07
C ARG A 281 -2.64 -0.85 -10.44
N LYS A 282 -2.12 -1.26 -9.28
CA LYS A 282 -1.01 -0.56 -8.62
C LYS A 282 0.30 -0.74 -9.38
N ALA A 283 0.54 -1.92 -9.96
CA ALA A 283 1.68 -2.16 -10.84
C ALA A 283 1.65 -1.26 -12.08
N ILE A 284 0.48 -1.09 -12.73
CA ILE A 284 0.33 -0.16 -13.85
C ILE A 284 0.66 1.28 -13.43
N ARG A 285 0.19 1.72 -12.25
CA ARG A 285 0.54 3.04 -11.71
C ARG A 285 2.06 3.18 -11.52
N LEU A 286 2.72 2.16 -10.95
CA LEU A 286 4.17 2.14 -10.78
C LEU A 286 4.90 2.19 -12.14
N HIS A 287 4.38 1.53 -13.17
CA HIS A 287 5.03 1.50 -14.48
C HIS A 287 4.83 2.78 -15.29
N LEU A 288 3.61 3.34 -15.29
CA LEU A 288 3.23 4.45 -16.17
C LEU A 288 3.35 5.84 -15.53
N ASN A 289 3.17 5.92 -14.20
CA ASN A 289 2.91 7.20 -13.53
C ASN A 289 3.87 7.48 -12.37
N ILE A 290 4.93 6.69 -12.19
CA ILE A 290 5.92 6.94 -11.16
C ILE A 290 6.83 8.11 -11.56
N SER A 291 7.26 8.92 -10.59
CA SER A 291 8.25 9.96 -10.86
C SER A 291 9.56 9.34 -11.37
N LYS A 292 10.19 9.95 -12.37
CA LYS A 292 11.51 9.49 -12.89
C LYS A 292 12.59 9.45 -11.81
N THR A 293 12.50 10.34 -10.83
CA THR A 293 13.42 10.46 -9.69
C THR A 293 13.09 9.52 -8.53
N ASN A 294 12.07 8.68 -8.65
CA ASN A 294 11.68 7.76 -7.57
C ASN A 294 12.67 6.58 -7.52
N PRO A 295 13.25 6.26 -6.34
CA PRO A 295 14.21 5.16 -6.19
C PRO A 295 13.71 3.79 -6.67
N ILE A 296 12.39 3.55 -6.64
CA ILE A 296 11.77 2.29 -7.10
C ILE A 296 12.07 2.01 -8.58
N ASN A 297 12.32 3.02 -9.41
CA ASN A 297 12.66 2.83 -10.83
C ASN A 297 13.86 1.93 -11.06
N GLY A 298 14.85 1.94 -10.16
CA GLY A 298 16.04 1.10 -10.26
C GLY A 298 15.75 -0.40 -10.12
N HIS A 299 14.63 -0.76 -9.48
CA HIS A 299 14.30 -2.15 -9.14
C HIS A 299 12.92 -2.60 -9.68
N LEU A 300 12.26 -1.75 -10.47
CA LEU A 300 10.96 -1.99 -11.07
C LEU A 300 10.93 -3.25 -11.97
N LEU A 301 12.01 -3.56 -12.69
CA LEU A 301 12.14 -4.78 -13.49
C LEU A 301 12.20 -6.05 -12.62
N THR A 302 12.90 -6.00 -11.49
CA THR A 302 12.96 -7.08 -10.48
C THR A 302 11.60 -7.32 -9.80
N LEU A 303 10.83 -6.27 -9.50
CA LEU A 303 9.42 -6.35 -9.07
C LEU A 303 8.54 -7.06 -10.10
N ILE A 304 8.87 -6.90 -11.38
CA ILE A 304 8.18 -7.46 -12.55
C ILE A 304 8.65 -8.90 -12.88
N GLU A 305 9.70 -9.42 -12.26
CA GLU A 305 10.18 -10.79 -12.57
C GLU A 305 10.03 -11.76 -11.39
N LYS A 306 10.16 -11.29 -10.14
CA LYS A 306 10.21 -12.15 -8.94
C LYS A 306 8.97 -12.09 -8.03
N SER A 307 8.07 -11.14 -8.25
CA SER A 307 6.78 -11.03 -7.54
C SER A 307 5.65 -11.58 -8.41
N PRO A 308 4.50 -12.05 -7.91
CA PRO A 308 3.26 -12.26 -8.67
C PRO A 308 2.74 -11.00 -9.40
N ILE A 309 3.34 -9.82 -9.16
CA ILE A 309 3.27 -8.67 -10.07
C ILE A 309 3.85 -9.01 -11.45
N ALA A 310 4.80 -9.94 -11.54
CA ALA A 310 5.41 -10.43 -12.77
C ALA A 310 4.42 -11.02 -13.75
N LYS A 311 3.63 -12.02 -13.32
CA LYS A 311 2.59 -12.62 -14.18
C LYS A 311 1.55 -11.60 -14.65
N LEU A 312 1.27 -10.58 -13.83
CA LEU A 312 0.32 -9.51 -14.17
C LEU A 312 0.95 -8.43 -15.06
N THR A 313 2.25 -8.22 -14.96
CA THR A 313 3.02 -7.39 -15.90
C THR A 313 3.25 -8.13 -17.21
N THR A 314 3.39 -9.46 -17.21
CA THR A 314 3.30 -10.28 -18.43
C THR A 314 1.92 -10.13 -19.06
N LEU A 315 0.82 -10.12 -18.29
CA LEU A 315 -0.50 -9.78 -18.83
C LEU A 315 -0.60 -8.34 -19.33
N TYR A 316 0.11 -7.38 -18.72
CA TYR A 316 0.23 -6.01 -19.23
C TYR A 316 1.02 -5.95 -20.55
N ILE A 317 2.12 -6.70 -20.65
CA ILE A 317 2.95 -6.84 -21.85
C ILE A 317 2.16 -7.56 -22.94
N LEU A 318 1.47 -8.66 -22.62
CA LEU A 318 0.56 -9.36 -23.53
C LEU A 318 -0.61 -8.46 -23.96
N ALA A 319 -1.17 -7.65 -23.07
CA ALA A 319 -2.18 -6.63 -23.43
C ALA A 319 -1.59 -5.45 -24.22
N LYS A 320 -0.28 -5.22 -24.15
CA LYS A 320 0.45 -4.26 -24.98
C LYS A 320 0.71 -4.88 -26.36
N ASP A 321 1.11 -6.13 -26.43
CA ASP A 321 1.31 -6.90 -27.66
C ASP A 321 -0.02 -7.11 -28.40
N ASP A 322 -1.11 -7.44 -27.70
CA ASP A 322 -2.47 -7.48 -28.23
C ASP A 322 -2.93 -6.10 -28.72
N ARG A 323 -2.55 -5.01 -28.04
CA ARG A 323 -2.82 -3.65 -28.50
C ARG A 323 -2.02 -3.31 -29.76
N ASP A 324 -0.73 -3.61 -29.79
CA ASP A 324 0.13 -3.38 -30.95
C ASP A 324 -0.34 -4.24 -32.14
N TYR A 325 -0.87 -5.44 -31.88
CA TYR A 325 -1.53 -6.30 -32.86
C TYR A 325 -2.87 -5.72 -33.34
N ILE A 326 -3.73 -5.22 -32.45
CA ILE A 326 -5.00 -4.57 -32.80
C ILE A 326 -4.75 -3.27 -33.58
N ILE A 327 -3.78 -2.45 -33.17
CA ILE A 327 -3.36 -1.24 -33.88
C ILE A 327 -2.86 -1.60 -35.28
N LYS A 328 -1.98 -2.60 -35.42
CA LYS A 328 -1.53 -3.09 -36.74
C LYS A 328 -2.68 -3.65 -37.59
N LYS A 329 -3.68 -4.28 -36.97
CA LYS A 329 -4.86 -4.83 -37.66
C LYS A 329 -5.85 -3.74 -38.08
N ASP A 330 -5.99 -2.68 -37.29
CA ASP A 330 -6.82 -1.51 -37.59
C ASP A 330 -6.14 -0.57 -38.58
N GLU A 331 -4.81 -0.41 -38.55
CA GLU A 331 -4.01 0.25 -39.60
C GLU A 331 -4.18 -0.46 -40.95
N LYS A 332 -4.24 -1.80 -40.94
CA LYS A 332 -4.57 -2.60 -42.15
C LYS A 332 -6.03 -2.47 -42.60
N ARG A 333 -6.95 -1.99 -41.74
CA ARG A 333 -8.40 -1.91 -42.03
C ARG A 333 -8.89 -0.48 -42.31
N LYS A 334 -8.20 0.57 -41.84
CA LYS A 334 -8.56 1.98 -42.11
C LYS A 334 -7.29 2.86 -42.12
N CYS A 335 -7.08 3.57 -43.24
CA CYS A 335 -6.17 4.71 -43.32
C CYS A 335 -6.64 5.89 -42.44
N LYS A 336 -6.50 5.77 -41.12
CA LYS A 336 -6.57 6.90 -40.19
C LYS A 336 -5.33 6.90 -39.32
N ARG A 337 -4.60 8.02 -39.30
CA ARG A 337 -3.56 8.30 -38.29
C ARG A 337 -4.19 8.13 -36.91
N VAL A 338 -3.82 7.08 -36.20
CA VAL A 338 -4.17 6.92 -34.78
C VAL A 338 -3.15 7.74 -34.00
N GLU A 339 -3.60 8.84 -33.38
CA GLU A 339 -2.72 9.62 -32.51
C GLU A 339 -2.24 8.77 -31.32
N PRO A 340 -0.98 8.92 -30.87
CA PRO A 340 -0.47 8.19 -29.71
C PRO A 340 -1.33 8.49 -28.48
N LEU A 341 -1.84 7.44 -27.84
CA LEU A 341 -2.64 7.57 -26.62
C LEU A 341 -1.84 8.25 -25.51
N THR A 342 -2.45 9.20 -24.82
CA THR A 342 -1.90 9.78 -23.59
C THR A 342 -1.70 8.69 -22.51
N LEU A 343 -0.75 8.87 -21.59
CA LEU A 343 -0.50 7.93 -20.48
C LEU A 343 -1.79 7.58 -19.70
N LYS A 344 -2.65 8.57 -19.48
CA LYS A 344 -3.96 8.39 -18.82
C LYS A 344 -4.91 7.49 -19.63
N GLN A 345 -4.97 7.67 -20.95
CA GLN A 345 -5.77 6.81 -21.82
C GLN A 345 -5.22 5.39 -21.86
N GLN A 346 -3.91 5.22 -21.97
CA GLN A 346 -3.25 3.91 -21.92
C GLN A 346 -3.53 3.19 -20.61
N GLN A 347 -3.43 3.89 -19.49
CA GLN A 347 -3.76 3.36 -18.17
C GLN A 347 -5.22 2.90 -18.10
N ASN A 348 -6.17 3.74 -18.50
CA ASN A 348 -7.60 3.44 -18.43
C ASN A 348 -7.98 2.23 -19.30
N GLN A 349 -7.46 2.14 -20.52
CA GLN A 349 -7.68 1.00 -21.40
C GLN A 349 -7.16 -0.30 -20.78
N THR A 350 -5.92 -0.28 -20.28
CA THR A 350 -5.30 -1.43 -19.63
C THR A 350 -6.11 -1.90 -18.42
N ILE A 351 -6.54 -0.94 -17.59
CA ILE A 351 -7.40 -1.20 -16.44
C ILE A 351 -8.74 -1.85 -16.89
N GLY A 352 -9.30 -1.40 -18.02
CA GLY A 352 -10.53 -1.97 -18.59
C GLY A 352 -10.36 -3.43 -18.98
N ILE A 353 -9.25 -3.78 -19.64
CA ILE A 353 -8.91 -5.17 -20.02
C ILE A 353 -8.78 -6.05 -18.77
N LEU A 354 -8.01 -5.61 -17.77
CA LEU A 354 -7.85 -6.34 -16.51
C LEU A 354 -9.18 -6.52 -15.76
N LYS A 355 -10.06 -5.51 -15.81
CA LYS A 355 -11.39 -5.59 -15.20
C LYS A 355 -12.21 -6.67 -15.90
N LYS A 356 -12.15 -6.74 -17.23
CA LYS A 356 -12.87 -7.76 -18.01
C LYS A 356 -12.36 -9.17 -17.69
N GLN A 357 -11.04 -9.37 -17.67
CA GLN A 357 -10.43 -10.66 -17.31
C GLN A 357 -10.81 -11.10 -15.90
N ALA A 358 -10.74 -10.20 -14.90
CA ALA A 358 -11.13 -10.53 -13.54
C ALA A 358 -12.63 -10.89 -13.42
N MET A 359 -13.48 -10.32 -14.28
CA MET A 359 -14.90 -10.65 -14.32
C MET A 359 -15.15 -12.00 -14.99
N GLU A 360 -14.38 -12.36 -16.01
CA GLU A 360 -14.41 -13.68 -16.64
C GLU A 360 -13.94 -14.75 -15.65
N GLU A 361 -12.80 -14.54 -14.97
CA GLU A 361 -12.30 -15.44 -13.91
C GLU A 361 -13.35 -15.62 -12.80
N TRP A 362 -14.05 -14.54 -12.42
CA TRP A 362 -15.10 -14.62 -11.39
C TRP A 362 -16.31 -15.44 -11.85
N LYS A 363 -16.71 -15.31 -13.11
CA LYS A 363 -17.79 -16.14 -13.69
C LYS A 363 -17.38 -17.61 -13.77
N GLU A 364 -16.18 -17.88 -14.28
CA GLU A 364 -15.63 -19.23 -14.43
C GLU A 364 -15.48 -19.94 -13.08
N MET A 365 -15.11 -19.21 -12.03
CA MET A 365 -14.95 -19.75 -10.67
C MET A 365 -16.20 -20.49 -10.18
N TYR A 366 -17.41 -20.00 -10.50
CA TYR A 366 -18.65 -20.69 -10.14
C TYR A 366 -19.13 -21.65 -11.23
N TRP A 367 -18.92 -21.28 -12.50
CA TRP A 367 -19.31 -22.14 -13.62
C TRP A 367 -18.61 -23.50 -13.55
N ASN A 368 -17.37 -23.55 -13.08
CA ASN A 368 -16.61 -24.79 -12.95
C ASN A 368 -16.73 -25.43 -11.56
N SER A 369 -17.57 -24.90 -10.66
CA SER A 369 -17.76 -25.41 -9.30
C SER A 369 -18.83 -26.50 -9.28
N SER A 370 -18.43 -27.74 -8.99
CA SER A 370 -19.37 -28.84 -8.77
C SER A 370 -20.34 -28.60 -7.60
N LYS A 371 -19.99 -27.70 -6.67
CA LYS A 371 -20.83 -27.30 -5.53
C LYS A 371 -21.84 -26.21 -5.87
N ASP A 372 -21.59 -25.43 -6.92
CA ASP A 372 -22.42 -24.29 -7.31
C ASP A 372 -23.13 -24.53 -8.65
N LEU A 373 -23.41 -25.79 -9.00
CA LEU A 373 -24.13 -26.15 -10.24
C LEU A 373 -25.48 -25.42 -10.38
N TRP A 374 -26.13 -25.09 -9.26
CA TRP A 374 -27.36 -24.28 -9.25
C TRP A 374 -27.17 -22.89 -9.89
N TYR A 375 -25.95 -22.36 -9.90
CA TYR A 375 -25.60 -21.07 -10.50
C TYR A 375 -25.84 -21.07 -12.03
N HIS A 376 -25.67 -22.21 -12.69
CA HIS A 376 -25.96 -22.37 -14.13
C HIS A 376 -27.43 -22.06 -14.42
N ASN A 377 -28.33 -22.63 -13.64
CA ASN A 377 -29.77 -22.49 -13.87
C ASN A 377 -30.23 -21.03 -13.71
N ILE A 378 -29.71 -20.33 -12.70
CA ILE A 378 -30.08 -18.92 -12.46
C ILE A 378 -29.47 -17.98 -13.51
N THR A 379 -28.26 -18.25 -14.00
CA THR A 379 -27.61 -17.37 -15.00
C THR A 379 -28.11 -17.58 -16.43
N VAL A 380 -28.63 -18.76 -16.76
CA VAL A 380 -29.23 -19.05 -18.06
C VAL A 380 -30.66 -18.51 -18.18
N GLU A 381 -31.46 -18.57 -17.10
CA GLU A 381 -32.85 -18.06 -17.11
C GLU A 381 -32.94 -16.54 -16.96
N SER A 382 -32.00 -15.91 -16.26
CA SER A 382 -31.99 -14.46 -16.12
C SER A 382 -31.21 -13.82 -17.27
N LYS A 383 -31.88 -12.99 -18.08
CA LYS A 383 -31.23 -11.92 -18.87
C LYS A 383 -30.56 -10.86 -17.95
N CYS A 384 -29.89 -11.29 -16.88
CA CYS A 384 -29.25 -10.48 -15.83
C CYS A 384 -27.81 -10.10 -16.16
N THR A 385 -27.45 -10.05 -17.44
CA THR A 385 -26.24 -9.34 -17.89
C THR A 385 -26.31 -7.85 -17.56
N ASP A 386 -27.52 -7.29 -17.40
CA ASP A 386 -27.76 -5.86 -17.19
C ASP A 386 -27.53 -5.35 -15.77
N ASN A 387 -27.68 -6.19 -14.74
CA ASN A 387 -27.41 -5.74 -13.37
C ASN A 387 -25.90 -5.62 -13.13
N LEU A 388 -25.11 -6.63 -13.50
CA LEU A 388 -23.64 -6.56 -13.41
C LEU A 388 -23.10 -5.34 -14.16
N SER A 389 -23.61 -5.01 -15.36
CA SER A 389 -23.20 -3.82 -16.13
C SER A 389 -23.65 -2.48 -15.52
N LYS A 390 -24.77 -2.43 -14.79
CA LYS A 390 -25.20 -1.24 -14.03
C LYS A 390 -24.35 -0.98 -12.78
N TRP A 391 -24.00 -2.02 -12.03
CA TRP A 391 -23.10 -1.94 -10.86
C TRP A 391 -21.64 -1.58 -11.24
N LEU A 392 -21.31 -1.60 -12.53
CA LEU A 392 -19.95 -1.38 -13.07
C LEU A 392 -19.60 0.10 -13.33
N ARG A 393 -20.56 1.04 -13.21
CA ARG A 393 -20.37 2.50 -13.44
C ARG A 393 -20.04 3.31 -12.18
N GLU A 394 -20.20 2.71 -11.00
CA GLU A 394 -19.80 3.23 -9.68
C GLU A 394 -18.61 2.43 -9.14
#